data_AF-A0A373LPH0-F1
#
_entry.id   AF-A0A373LPH0-F1
#
_cell.length_a   1.000
_cell.length_b   1.000
_cell.length_c   1.000
_cell.angle_alpha   90.00
_cell.angle_beta   90.00
_cell.angle_gamma   90.00
#
_symmetry.space_group_name_H-M   'P 1'
#
loop_
_entity.id
_entity.type
_entity.pdbx_description
1 polymer ?
#
loop_
_entity_poly.entity_id
_entity_poly.type
_entity_poly.pdbx_seq_one_letter_code
_entity_poly.pdbx_strand_id
1 'polypeptide(L)'
;MSVYKTKFYGEYKFSDNATPYLLTYLSKFFRTIHIERDVEKIKESYYNWKDYSYYGDLGYEGELYVNPEDKSYGNKNLMAVTRWCHFAIDKRDDGNFLIWNGNKRFYHYEAWIQYIIDRFL
;
A
#
# COMPACT_ATOMS: atom_id res chain seq x y z
N MET A 1 -32.50 5.34 7.41
CA MET A 1 -32.06 4.60 6.21
C MET A 1 -30.74 3.93 6.52
N SER A 2 -30.58 2.67 6.07
CA SER A 2 -29.69 1.63 6.60
C SER A 2 -28.32 2.06 7.13
N VAL A 3 -28.04 1.59 8.35
CA VAL A 3 -26.83 1.71 9.15
C VAL A 3 -25.72 0.87 8.51
N TYR A 4 -24.68 1.48 7.95
CA TYR A 4 -23.50 0.74 7.47
C TYR A 4 -22.60 0.40 8.68
N LYS A 5 -22.59 -0.87 9.10
CA LYS A 5 -21.56 -1.42 9.99
C LYS A 5 -20.32 -1.71 9.13
N THR A 6 -19.31 -0.84 9.14
CA THR A 6 -17.95 -1.27 8.79
C THR A 6 -17.48 -2.20 9.90
N LYS A 7 -17.60 -3.52 9.71
CA LYS A 7 -17.24 -4.54 10.71
C LYS A 7 -15.73 -4.74 10.90
N PHE A 8 -14.88 -3.93 10.26
CA PHE A 8 -13.44 -3.98 10.55
C PHE A 8 -13.13 -3.08 11.75
N TYR A 9 -13.23 -3.68 12.94
CA TYR A 9 -12.69 -3.15 14.20
C TYR A 9 -11.39 -3.86 14.58
N GLY A 10 -10.84 -4.67 13.68
CA GLY A 10 -9.69 -5.53 13.94
C GLY A 10 -8.36 -4.83 13.68
N GLU A 11 -7.33 -5.34 14.33
CA GLU A 11 -5.93 -5.04 14.05
C GLU A 11 -5.23 -6.37 13.77
N TYR A 12 -4.27 -6.37 12.84
CA TYR A 12 -3.39 -7.52 12.65
C TYR A 12 -2.02 -7.19 13.20
N LYS A 13 -1.58 -7.92 14.21
CA LYS A 13 -0.21 -7.82 14.69
C LYS A 13 0.73 -8.40 13.63
N PHE A 14 1.72 -7.63 13.20
CA PHE A 14 2.81 -8.16 12.39
C PHE A 14 3.62 -9.14 13.24
N SER A 15 4.02 -10.27 12.66
CA SER A 15 4.95 -11.20 13.30
C SER A 15 6.32 -10.55 13.54
N ASP A 16 7.10 -11.13 14.44
CA ASP A 16 8.40 -10.58 14.91
C ASP A 16 9.46 -10.40 13.80
N ASN A 17 9.20 -10.90 12.58
CA ASN A 17 10.06 -10.78 11.40
C ASN A 17 9.79 -9.54 10.53
N ALA A 18 8.81 -8.68 10.86
CA ALA A 18 8.55 -7.47 10.09
C ALA A 18 9.69 -6.46 10.22
N THR A 19 10.55 -6.41 9.20
CA THR A 19 11.76 -5.58 9.22
C THR A 19 11.43 -4.08 9.24
N PRO A 20 12.33 -3.22 9.79
CA PRO A 20 12.16 -1.77 9.71
C PRO A 20 11.99 -1.25 8.28
N TYR A 21 12.65 -1.91 7.31
CA TYR A 21 12.49 -1.61 5.89
C TYR A 21 11.05 -1.86 5.43
N LEU A 22 10.51 -3.06 5.69
CA LEU A 22 9.15 -3.42 5.30
C LEU A 22 8.11 -2.46 5.91
N LEU A 23 8.20 -2.17 7.21
CA LEU A 23 7.27 -1.26 7.88
C LEU A 23 7.34 0.16 7.30
N THR A 24 8.54 0.63 6.97
CA THR A 24 8.74 1.94 6.34
C THR A 24 8.16 1.97 4.94
N TYR A 25 8.37 0.92 4.16
CA TYR A 25 7.82 0.78 2.82
C TYR A 25 6.29 0.72 2.84
N LEU A 26 5.70 -0.16 3.66
CA LEU A 26 4.25 -0.30 3.80
C LEU A 26 3.59 1.01 4.26
N SER A 27 4.23 1.77 5.15
CA SER A 27 3.73 3.10 5.55
C SER A 27 3.62 4.08 4.37
N LYS A 28 4.54 4.00 3.39
CA LYS A 28 4.45 4.80 2.16
C LYS A 28 3.40 4.21 1.22
N PHE A 29 3.45 2.89 1.00
CA PHE A 29 2.51 2.14 0.15
C PHE A 29 1.06 2.44 0.54
N PHE A 30 0.71 2.44 1.83
CA PHE A 30 -0.66 2.71 2.26
C PHE A 30 -1.16 4.13 2.02
N ARG A 31 -0.25 5.07 1.78
CA ARG A 31 -0.55 6.47 1.45
C ARG A 31 -0.52 6.72 -0.06
N THR A 32 -0.03 5.75 -0.83
CA THR A 32 0.04 5.82 -2.28
C THR A 32 -1.31 5.50 -2.91
N ILE A 33 -1.65 6.20 -3.99
CA ILE A 33 -2.78 5.82 -4.82
C ILE A 33 -2.38 4.63 -5.71
N HIS A 34 -3.18 3.56 -5.69
CA HIS A 34 -2.89 2.34 -6.45
C HIS A 34 -3.58 2.41 -7.82
N ILE A 35 -2.80 2.79 -8.83
CA ILE A 35 -3.19 2.91 -10.24
C ILE A 35 -2.02 2.45 -11.12
N GLU A 36 -2.34 2.06 -12.36
CA GLU A 36 -1.33 1.65 -13.34
C GLU A 36 -0.38 2.81 -13.67
N ARG A 37 0.91 2.49 -13.78
CA ARG A 37 1.98 3.44 -14.10
C ARG A 37 2.81 2.95 -15.28
N ASP A 38 3.35 3.92 -16.01
CA ASP A 38 4.33 3.64 -17.05
C ASP A 38 5.73 3.46 -16.42
N VAL A 39 6.20 2.22 -16.41
CA VAL A 39 7.48 1.82 -15.82
C VAL A 39 8.68 2.49 -16.49
N GLU A 40 8.65 2.68 -17.80
CA GLU A 40 9.77 3.31 -18.51
C GLU A 40 9.80 4.81 -18.20
N LYS A 41 8.62 5.46 -18.18
CA LYS A 41 8.50 6.86 -17.77
C LYS A 41 8.97 7.10 -16.33
N ILE A 42 8.74 6.17 -15.39
CA ILE A 42 9.30 6.25 -14.03
C ILE A 42 10.83 6.30 -14.09
N LYS A 43 11.44 5.35 -14.80
CA LYS A 43 12.90 5.22 -14.87
C LYS A 43 13.57 6.43 -15.52
N GLU A 44 12.92 7.01 -16.54
CA GLU A 44 13.39 8.22 -17.22
C GLU A 44 13.23 9.47 -16.36
N SER A 45 12.14 9.57 -15.59
CA SER A 45 11.79 10.78 -14.84
C SER A 45 12.49 10.89 -13.49
N TYR A 46 12.84 9.76 -12.86
CA TYR A 46 13.35 9.73 -11.48
C TYR A 46 14.59 8.84 -11.38
N TYR A 47 15.79 9.43 -11.36
CA TYR A 47 17.05 8.67 -11.27
C TYR A 47 17.13 7.75 -10.03
N ASN A 48 16.44 8.13 -8.95
CA ASN A 48 16.36 7.40 -7.68
C ASN A 48 15.08 6.55 -7.55
N TRP A 49 14.45 6.17 -8.66
CA TRP A 49 13.22 5.38 -8.65
C TRP A 49 13.31 4.10 -7.79
N LYS A 50 14.50 3.48 -7.71
CA LYS A 50 14.76 2.28 -6.91
C LYS A 50 14.51 2.51 -5.40
N ASP A 51 14.76 3.70 -4.89
CA ASP A 51 14.57 4.05 -3.47
C ASP A 51 13.09 4.14 -3.07
N TYR A 52 12.23 4.32 -4.07
CA TYR A 52 10.77 4.35 -3.93
C TYR A 52 10.10 3.08 -4.41
N SER A 53 10.87 2.03 -4.67
CA SER A 53 10.42 0.72 -5.14
C SER A 53 10.64 -0.32 -4.04
N TYR A 54 9.91 -1.43 -4.10
CA TYR A 54 10.10 -2.50 -3.12
C TYR A 54 11.36 -3.30 -3.48
N TYR A 55 12.43 -3.17 -2.70
CA TYR A 55 13.76 -3.71 -3.00
C TYR A 55 14.27 -3.39 -4.42
N GLY A 56 13.93 -2.22 -4.95
CA GLY A 56 14.28 -1.82 -6.31
C GLY A 56 13.43 -2.47 -7.41
N ASP A 57 12.35 -3.18 -7.05
CA ASP A 57 11.35 -3.71 -7.98
C ASP A 57 10.13 -2.77 -8.07
N LEU A 58 9.80 -2.37 -9.30
CA LEU A 58 8.61 -1.56 -9.59
C LEU A 58 7.33 -2.42 -9.64
N GLY A 59 7.47 -3.74 -9.73
CA GLY A 59 6.37 -4.67 -9.91
C GLY A 59 5.71 -4.55 -11.28
N TYR A 60 4.57 -5.21 -11.42
CA TYR A 60 3.77 -5.13 -12.64
C TYR A 60 3.16 -3.73 -12.75
N GLU A 61 3.36 -3.06 -13.90
CA GLU A 61 2.80 -1.72 -14.16
C GLU A 61 3.07 -0.67 -13.06
N GLY A 62 4.23 -0.77 -12.38
CA GLY A 62 4.64 0.18 -11.35
C GLY A 62 3.83 0.11 -10.05
N GLU A 63 3.18 -1.02 -9.78
CA GLU A 63 2.35 -1.23 -8.58
C GLU A 63 3.10 -1.02 -7.25
N LEU A 64 4.41 -1.25 -7.25
CA LEU A 64 5.27 -1.16 -6.07
C LEU A 64 5.95 0.21 -5.93
N TYR A 65 5.63 1.17 -6.80
CA TYR A 65 6.20 2.50 -6.77
C TYR A 65 5.46 3.43 -5.80
N VAL A 66 6.16 3.92 -4.77
CA VAL A 66 5.57 4.68 -3.66
C VAL A 66 6.09 6.13 -3.56
N ASN A 67 6.56 6.70 -4.66
CA ASN A 67 6.99 8.10 -4.71
C ASN A 67 5.78 9.04 -4.62
N PRO A 68 5.68 9.93 -3.61
CA PRO A 68 4.57 10.87 -3.48
C PRO A 68 4.54 11.96 -4.57
N GLU A 69 5.67 12.21 -5.24
CA GLU A 69 5.80 13.21 -6.30
C GLU A 69 5.59 12.62 -7.71
N ASP A 70 5.23 11.35 -7.79
CA ASP A 70 5.04 10.62 -9.04
C ASP A 70 3.99 11.28 -9.95
N LYS A 71 4.36 11.48 -11.21
CA LYS A 71 3.50 11.94 -12.31
C LYS A 71 3.57 11.02 -13.54
N SER A 72 4.15 9.83 -13.37
CA SER A 72 4.33 8.82 -14.41
C SER A 72 3.06 7.97 -14.66
N TYR A 73 1.96 8.29 -13.98
CA TYR A 73 0.67 7.64 -14.17
C TYR A 73 0.36 7.48 -15.66
N GLY A 74 0.16 6.23 -16.07
CA GLY A 74 -0.15 5.87 -17.44
C GLY A 74 -1.65 6.06 -17.69
N ASN A 75 -2.33 4.95 -18.00
CA ASN A 75 -3.77 4.91 -18.02
C ASN A 75 -4.31 4.98 -16.57
N LYS A 76 -5.35 5.79 -16.30
CA LYS A 76 -5.90 5.96 -14.94
C LYS A 76 -6.74 4.77 -14.47
N ASN A 77 -6.44 3.60 -15.01
CA ASN A 77 -7.03 2.34 -14.63
C ASN A 77 -6.67 2.02 -13.19
N LEU A 78 -7.63 1.37 -12.56
CA LEU A 78 -7.56 0.98 -11.16
C LEU A 78 -6.75 -0.32 -11.08
N MET A 79 -5.75 -0.35 -10.23
CA MET A 79 -5.09 -1.62 -9.92
C MET A 79 -6.01 -2.52 -9.07
N ALA A 80 -5.93 -3.83 -9.34
CA ALA A 80 -6.69 -5.02 -8.91
C ALA A 80 -7.72 -4.96 -7.76
N VAL A 81 -7.61 -4.09 -6.75
CA VAL A 81 -8.52 -4.03 -5.61
C VAL A 81 -9.29 -2.72 -5.59
N THR A 82 -8.64 -1.62 -5.20
CA THR A 82 -9.19 -0.26 -5.20
C THR A 82 -8.06 0.77 -5.37
N ARG A 83 -8.39 2.06 -5.54
CA ARG A 83 -7.38 3.13 -5.55
C ARG A 83 -6.68 3.35 -4.21
N TRP A 84 -7.31 2.94 -3.11
CA TRP A 84 -6.87 3.28 -1.76
C TRP A 84 -7.07 2.08 -0.84
N CYS A 85 -5.99 1.63 -0.21
CA CYS A 85 -6.06 0.53 0.75
C CYS A 85 -6.54 0.95 2.14
N HIS A 86 -6.50 2.24 2.49
CA HIS A 86 -6.99 2.79 3.77
C HIS A 86 -6.45 2.12 5.06
N PHE A 87 -5.29 1.47 4.96
CA PHE A 87 -4.57 0.96 6.12
C PHE A 87 -3.59 1.99 6.69
N ALA A 88 -3.13 1.73 7.91
CA ALA A 88 -2.02 2.39 8.57
C ALA A 88 -1.26 1.38 9.44
N ILE A 89 -0.01 1.70 9.76
CA ILE A 89 0.76 0.96 10.76
C ILE A 89 0.66 1.71 12.08
N ASP A 90 0.15 1.03 13.10
CA ASP A 90 0.19 1.49 14.48
C ASP A 90 1.36 0.81 15.20
N LYS A 91 2.27 1.62 15.75
CA LYS A 91 3.49 1.14 16.42
C LYS A 91 3.28 1.28 17.93
N ARG A 92 3.35 0.16 18.64
CA ARG A 92 3.15 0.08 20.09
C ARG A 92 4.34 -0.63 20.74
N ASP A 93 4.44 -0.53 22.06
CA ASP A 93 5.52 -1.16 22.83
C ASP A 93 5.55 -2.69 22.66
N ASP A 94 4.39 -3.31 22.42
CA ASP A 94 4.23 -4.75 22.28
C ASP A 94 4.27 -5.23 20.81
N GLY A 95 4.42 -4.34 19.83
CA GLY A 95 4.58 -4.71 18.43
C GLY A 95 4.05 -3.68 17.44
N ASN A 96 4.04 -4.07 16.16
CA ASN A 96 3.49 -3.27 15.08
C ASN A 96 2.18 -3.89 14.61
N PHE A 97 1.20 -3.05 14.30
CA PHE A 97 -0.15 -3.48 13.97
C PHE A 97 -0.61 -2.83 12.66
N LEU A 98 -1.20 -3.64 11.78
CA LEU A 98 -1.95 -3.16 10.62
C LEU A 98 -3.36 -2.79 11.08
N ILE A 99 -3.70 -1.50 10.98
CA ILE A 99 -4.99 -0.97 11.41
C ILE A 99 -5.71 -0.24 10.26
N TRP A 100 -7.03 -0.15 10.35
CA TRP A 100 -7.79 0.73 9.48
C TRP A 100 -7.57 2.20 9.88
N ASN A 101 -7.37 3.07 8.90
CA ASN A 101 -7.12 4.50 9.15
C ASN A 101 -8.38 5.36 9.36
N GLY A 102 -9.55 4.75 9.55
CA GLY A 102 -10.81 5.45 9.83
C GLY A 102 -11.56 6.01 8.61
N ASN A 103 -11.09 5.75 7.38
CA ASN A 103 -11.76 6.22 6.17
C ASN A 103 -13.08 5.48 5.88
N LYS A 104 -14.17 6.24 5.70
CA LYS A 104 -15.54 5.73 5.44
C LYS A 104 -15.69 4.85 4.20
N ARG A 105 -14.73 4.81 3.28
CA ARG A 105 -14.77 4.02 2.03
C ARG A 105 -13.83 2.81 2.05
N PHE A 106 -13.74 2.12 3.18
CA PHE A 106 -12.91 0.94 3.34
C PHE A 106 -13.59 -0.33 2.82
N TYR A 107 -13.86 -0.36 1.53
CA TYR A 107 -14.39 -1.52 0.82
C TYR A 107 -13.23 -2.47 0.45
N HIS A 108 -13.51 -3.77 0.39
CA HIS A 108 -12.54 -4.80 -0.04
C HIS A 108 -11.26 -4.90 0.83
N TYR A 109 -11.35 -4.61 2.14
CA TYR A 109 -10.21 -4.72 3.05
C TYR A 109 -9.58 -6.13 3.06
N GLU A 110 -10.39 -7.17 2.88
CA GLU A 110 -9.94 -8.57 2.81
C GLU A 110 -9.02 -8.81 1.61
N ALA A 111 -9.36 -8.26 0.44
CA ALA A 111 -8.52 -8.37 -0.75
C ALA A 111 -7.21 -7.60 -0.59
N TRP A 112 -7.23 -6.46 0.09
CA TRP A 112 -6.00 -5.74 0.44
C TRP A 112 -5.13 -6.49 1.45
N ILE A 113 -5.71 -7.12 2.47
CA ILE A 113 -4.97 -7.97 3.41
C ILE A 113 -4.32 -9.14 2.66
N GLN A 114 -5.08 -9.82 1.82
CA GLN A 114 -4.57 -10.93 1.03
C GLN A 114 -3.41 -10.48 0.12
N TYR A 115 -3.56 -9.35 -0.58
CA TYR A 115 -2.49 -8.78 -1.38
C TYR A 115 -1.23 -8.45 -0.56
N ILE A 116 -1.40 -7.85 0.63
CA ILE A 116 -0.28 -7.52 1.51
C ILE A 116 0.45 -8.78 1.97
N ILE A 117 -0.30 -9.84 2.31
CA ILE A 117 0.28 -11.14 2.65
C ILE A 117 1.05 -11.68 1.45
N ASP A 118 0.40 -11.86 0.30
CA ASP A 118 1.00 -12.52 -0.87
C ASP A 118 2.21 -11.77 -1.45
N ARG A 119 2.23 -10.44 -1.36
CA ARG A 119 3.29 -9.61 -1.98
C ARG A 119 4.44 -9.26 -1.04
N PHE A 120 4.21 -9.24 0.28
CA PHE A 120 5.17 -8.67 1.22
C PHE A 120 5.50 -9.50 2.46
N LEU A 121 4.70 -10.52 2.81
CA LEU A 121 4.86 -11.34 4.02
C LEU A 121 5.15 -12.80 3.69
#